data_AF-A0A9W7GU83-F1
#
_entry.id   AF-A0A9W7GU83-F1
#
_cell.length_a   1.000
_cell.length_b   1.000
_cell.length_c   1.000
_cell.angle_alpha   90.00
_cell.angle_beta   90.00
_cell.angle_gamma   90.00
#
_symmetry.space_group_name_H-M   'P 1'
#
loop_
_entity.id
_entity.type
_entity.pdbx_description
1 polymer ?
#
loop_
_entity_poly.entity_id
_entity_poly.type
_entity_poly.pdbx_seq_one_letter_code
_entity_poly.pdbx_strand_id
1 'polypeptide(L)'
;MDSLTCTASDLVPLLSSSSSNATALASFLCGRFSTISNQLSDATHAIDNTYLLFSAYLVFAMQLGFAMLCAGSVRAKNTMNIMLTNVLDAAAGALSYYLFGFALAFGGPSNGFIGRHFFGLNDFPSPSFDYSFFLYQWAFAIAAAGITSGSIAERTQFVAYLIYSSFLTAFVYPVVSHWFWSGDGWASPTRTHNLLFDSGVIDFAGSGVVHMVGGIAGLWGALIEGPRIGRFDRAGRSVALRGHSASLVVLGTFLLWFGWYGFNPGSFVTIMKAYGSSGSSYGQWSAVGRTAITTTLAGCTAALTTLFSKRLLVGHWNVIDVCNGLLGGFAAITSGCSVVEPWAAIICGFVAAWVLIGFNILASKFKYDDPLEAAQLHGGCGAWGLLFTGLFATKAYVNEVYPGQPGRPYGLFMGGGGKLLGAQIIQILTIIGWVTATMGPLFYGLHKMKLLRISSEDETQGMDLTRHGGFAYAYNDEEEFSMRPGLMMTKIEPTNISPSSEGRRSPANV
;
A
#
# COMPACT_ATOMS: atom_id res chain seq x y z
N MET A 1 -24.94 -15.34 31.04
CA MET A 1 -25.92 -14.78 30.08
C MET A 1 -27.28 -14.99 30.70
N ASP A 2 -27.95 -13.93 31.13
CA ASP A 2 -29.35 -14.05 31.54
C ASP A 2 -30.13 -14.56 30.34
N SER A 3 -30.94 -15.61 30.53
CA SER A 3 -31.71 -16.19 29.45
C SER A 3 -32.66 -15.12 28.89
N LEU A 4 -32.66 -14.95 27.57
CA LEU A 4 -33.63 -14.12 26.81
C LEU A 4 -35.04 -14.76 26.81
N THR A 5 -35.44 -15.34 27.94
CA THR A 5 -36.73 -15.97 28.12
C THR A 5 -37.70 -14.94 28.65
N CYS A 6 -38.77 -14.70 27.89
CA CYS A 6 -39.94 -13.96 28.34
C CYS A 6 -41.04 -15.00 28.52
N THR A 7 -41.23 -15.48 29.75
CA THR A 7 -42.24 -16.50 30.04
C THR A 7 -43.56 -15.85 30.42
N ALA A 8 -44.67 -16.57 30.24
CA ALA A 8 -45.97 -16.11 30.72
C ALA A 8 -45.94 -15.85 32.24
N SER A 9 -45.19 -16.64 33.03
CA SER A 9 -44.99 -16.42 34.47
C SER A 9 -44.29 -15.10 34.81
N ASP A 10 -43.46 -14.56 33.93
CA ASP A 10 -42.80 -13.26 34.13
C ASP A 10 -43.75 -12.08 33.86
N LEU A 11 -44.73 -12.29 32.95
CA LEU A 11 -45.67 -11.27 32.48
C LEU A 11 -46.98 -11.24 33.28
N VAL A 12 -47.48 -12.41 33.73
CA VAL A 12 -48.78 -12.55 34.43
C VAL A 12 -48.90 -11.66 35.67
N PRO A 13 -47.89 -11.54 36.55
CA PRO A 13 -47.96 -10.63 37.70
C PRO A 13 -48.10 -9.15 37.30
N LEU A 14 -47.58 -8.78 36.12
CA LEU A 14 -47.52 -7.41 35.60
C LEU A 14 -48.75 -7.02 34.77
N LEU A 15 -49.68 -7.95 34.49
CA LEU A 15 -50.88 -7.72 33.68
C LEU A 15 -52.15 -7.42 34.50
N SER A 16 -52.09 -7.43 35.83
CA SER A 16 -53.28 -7.16 36.67
C SER A 16 -53.67 -5.66 36.63
N SER A 17 -54.97 -5.38 36.68
CA SER A 17 -55.66 -4.19 36.16
C SER A 17 -55.43 -2.83 36.88
N SER A 18 -54.28 -2.60 37.52
CA SER A 18 -53.91 -1.30 38.10
C SER A 18 -52.90 -0.56 37.23
N SER A 19 -52.98 0.78 37.18
CA SER A 19 -52.07 1.64 36.40
C SER A 19 -50.59 1.51 36.80
N SER A 20 -50.30 1.13 38.05
CA SER A 20 -48.95 0.80 38.53
C SER A 20 -48.30 -0.38 37.79
N ASN A 21 -49.13 -1.31 37.29
CA ASN A 21 -48.65 -2.54 36.66
C ASN A 21 -48.36 -2.34 35.17
N ALA A 22 -49.04 -1.41 34.51
CA ALA A 22 -48.74 -1.03 33.13
C ALA A 22 -47.32 -0.44 33.00
N THR A 23 -46.91 0.42 33.94
CA THR A 23 -45.55 0.99 33.96
C THR A 23 -44.49 -0.08 34.22
N ALA A 24 -44.76 -1.02 35.13
CA ALA A 24 -43.85 -2.13 35.43
C ALA A 24 -43.71 -3.10 34.25
N LEU A 25 -44.82 -3.42 33.58
CA LEU A 25 -44.84 -4.22 32.34
C LEU A 25 -44.06 -3.55 31.21
N ALA A 26 -44.28 -2.25 30.98
CA ALA A 26 -43.56 -1.49 29.98
C ALA A 26 -42.05 -1.47 30.29
N SER A 27 -41.68 -1.27 31.55
CA SER A 27 -40.27 -1.24 31.97
C SER A 27 -39.59 -2.60 31.79
N PHE A 28 -40.30 -3.70 32.10
CA PHE A 28 -39.81 -5.06 31.84
C PHE A 28 -39.59 -5.33 30.35
N LEU A 29 -40.59 -5.05 29.51
CA LEU A 29 -40.52 -5.26 28.06
C LEU A 29 -39.45 -4.37 27.40
N CYS A 30 -39.42 -3.08 27.73
CA CYS A 30 -38.39 -2.15 27.26
C CYS A 30 -36.99 -2.57 27.74
N GLY A 31 -36.87 -3.09 28.96
CA GLY A 31 -35.63 -3.67 29.46
C GLY A 31 -35.15 -4.84 28.60
N ARG A 32 -36.04 -5.78 28.26
CA ARG A 32 -35.72 -6.91 27.36
C ARG A 32 -35.34 -6.46 25.96
N PHE A 33 -36.09 -5.53 25.38
CA PHE A 33 -35.74 -4.97 24.06
C PHE A 33 -34.41 -4.22 24.09
N SER A 34 -34.11 -3.48 25.16
CA SER A 34 -32.81 -2.85 25.38
C SER A 34 -31.69 -3.88 25.45
N THR A 35 -31.87 -4.97 26.20
CA THR A 35 -30.90 -6.07 26.25
C THR A 35 -30.63 -6.66 24.86
N ILE A 36 -31.69 -6.95 24.09
CA ILE A 36 -31.55 -7.47 22.71
C ILE A 36 -30.85 -6.46 21.81
N SER A 37 -31.25 -5.19 21.88
CA SER A 37 -30.66 -4.11 21.09
C SER A 37 -29.17 -3.95 21.38
N ASN A 38 -28.77 -3.99 22.65
CA ASN A 38 -27.38 -3.90 23.06
C ASN A 38 -26.58 -5.11 22.56
N GLN A 39 -27.10 -6.33 22.74
CA GLN A 39 -26.43 -7.55 22.23
C GLN A 39 -26.27 -7.53 20.71
N LEU A 40 -27.26 -7.02 19.96
CA LEU A 40 -27.16 -6.88 18.51
C LEU A 40 -26.14 -5.81 18.10
N SER A 41 -26.08 -4.70 18.84
CA SER A 41 -25.08 -3.65 18.64
C SER A 41 -23.66 -4.19 18.90
N ASP A 42 -23.45 -4.90 20.00
CA ASP A 42 -22.18 -5.51 20.36
C ASP A 42 -21.75 -6.55 19.30
N ALA A 43 -22.69 -7.38 18.83
CA ALA A 43 -22.43 -8.34 17.75
C ALA A 43 -22.07 -7.64 16.44
N THR A 44 -22.73 -6.53 16.10
CA THR A 44 -22.44 -5.73 14.91
C THR A 44 -21.01 -5.18 14.97
N HIS A 45 -20.63 -4.56 16.10
CA HIS A 45 -19.27 -4.07 16.32
C HIS A 45 -18.22 -5.19 16.25
N ALA A 46 -18.49 -6.35 16.85
CA ALA A 46 -17.58 -7.49 16.79
C ALA A 46 -17.38 -8.01 15.36
N ILE A 47 -18.43 -8.05 14.55
CA ILE A 47 -18.37 -8.49 13.14
C ILE A 47 -17.58 -7.48 12.31
N ASP A 48 -17.89 -6.17 12.44
CA ASP A 48 -17.20 -5.12 11.69
C ASP A 48 -15.71 -5.05 12.05
N ASN A 49 -15.36 -5.13 13.33
CA ASN A 49 -13.96 -5.12 13.77
C ASN A 49 -13.20 -6.38 13.31
N THR A 50 -13.85 -7.55 13.34
CA THR A 50 -13.23 -8.80 12.82
C THR A 50 -12.95 -8.68 11.33
N TYR A 51 -13.91 -8.13 10.58
CA TYR A 51 -13.77 -7.86 9.16
C TYR A 51 -12.62 -6.88 8.87
N LEU A 52 -12.53 -5.79 9.63
CA LEU A 52 -11.50 -4.77 9.46
C LEU A 52 -10.10 -5.31 9.82
N LEU A 53 -9.96 -6.05 10.92
CA LEU A 53 -8.70 -6.68 11.32
C LEU A 53 -8.24 -7.70 10.29
N PHE A 54 -9.14 -8.57 9.81
CA PHE A 54 -8.80 -9.50 8.74
C PHE A 54 -8.32 -8.78 7.48
N SER A 55 -9.03 -7.70 7.09
CA SER A 55 -8.61 -6.84 5.99
C SER A 55 -7.23 -6.20 6.23
N ALA A 56 -6.94 -5.74 7.45
CA ALA A 56 -5.63 -5.19 7.82
C ALA A 56 -4.51 -6.23 7.69
N TYR A 57 -4.76 -7.48 8.10
CA TYR A 57 -3.78 -8.56 7.97
C TYR A 57 -3.46 -8.88 6.50
N LEU A 58 -4.49 -8.87 5.63
CA LEU A 58 -4.30 -9.03 4.19
C LEU A 58 -3.48 -7.87 3.60
N VAL A 59 -3.78 -6.62 3.99
CA VAL A 59 -2.99 -5.46 3.53
C VAL A 59 -1.56 -5.55 4.02
N PHE A 60 -1.32 -5.94 5.28
CA PHE A 60 0.04 -6.13 5.78
C PHE A 60 0.77 -7.28 5.07
N ALA A 61 0.07 -8.33 4.63
CA ALA A 61 0.65 -9.39 3.80
C ALA A 61 1.17 -8.86 2.45
N MET A 62 0.70 -7.70 1.98
CA MET A 62 1.31 -7.02 0.82
C MET A 62 2.78 -6.64 1.08
N GLN A 63 3.20 -6.44 2.34
CA GLN A 63 4.60 -6.21 2.68
C GLN A 63 5.50 -7.40 2.32
N LEU A 64 4.99 -8.63 2.52
CA LEU A 64 5.67 -9.84 2.04
C LEU A 64 5.72 -9.86 0.52
N GLY A 65 4.63 -9.44 -0.12
CA GLY A 65 4.54 -9.30 -1.57
C GLY A 65 5.57 -8.32 -2.14
N PHE A 66 5.68 -7.12 -1.56
CA PHE A 66 6.70 -6.13 -1.91
C PHE A 66 8.11 -6.67 -1.69
N ALA A 67 8.38 -7.30 -0.53
CA ALA A 67 9.70 -7.86 -0.26
C ALA A 67 10.14 -8.86 -1.34
N MET A 68 9.26 -9.80 -1.73
CA MET A 68 9.57 -10.80 -2.76
C MET A 68 9.63 -10.19 -4.16
N LEU A 69 8.70 -9.31 -4.51
CA LEU A 69 8.67 -8.62 -5.81
C LEU A 69 9.95 -7.80 -6.00
N CYS A 70 10.31 -6.99 -5.00
CA CYS A 70 11.48 -6.14 -5.02
C CYS A 70 12.77 -6.97 -5.06
N ALA A 71 12.88 -8.00 -4.21
CA ALA A 71 14.00 -8.93 -4.26
C ALA A 71 14.19 -9.50 -5.67
N GLY A 72 13.15 -10.09 -6.27
CA GLY A 72 13.23 -10.68 -7.60
C GLY A 72 13.55 -9.68 -8.73
N SER A 73 13.13 -8.42 -8.57
CA SER A 73 13.27 -7.35 -9.58
C SER A 73 14.64 -6.67 -9.55
N VAL A 74 15.39 -6.77 -8.45
CA VAL A 74 16.76 -6.24 -8.35
C VAL A 74 17.81 -7.28 -8.71
N ARG A 75 19.02 -6.82 -9.01
CA ARG A 75 20.21 -7.66 -9.19
C ARG A 75 20.56 -8.38 -7.88
N ALA A 76 20.99 -9.64 -7.97
CA ALA A 76 21.21 -10.54 -6.83
C ALA A 76 22.08 -9.95 -5.71
N LYS A 77 23.06 -9.13 -6.08
CA LYS A 77 24.01 -8.43 -5.17
C LYS A 77 23.39 -7.33 -4.28
N ASN A 78 22.09 -7.07 -4.39
CA ASN A 78 21.35 -6.05 -3.64
C ASN A 78 20.08 -6.62 -2.97
N THR A 79 19.97 -7.94 -2.88
CA THR A 79 18.76 -8.63 -2.40
C THR A 79 18.58 -8.46 -0.90
N MET A 80 19.64 -8.62 -0.09
CA MET A 80 19.55 -8.37 1.34
C MET A 80 19.21 -6.92 1.63
N ASN A 81 19.82 -5.99 0.90
CA ASN A 81 19.53 -4.57 1.09
C ASN A 81 18.04 -4.26 0.90
N ILE A 82 17.44 -4.72 -0.20
CA ILE A 82 16.04 -4.40 -0.50
C ILE A 82 15.05 -5.13 0.41
N MET A 83 15.39 -6.33 0.90
CA MET A 83 14.59 -7.02 1.91
C MET A 83 14.65 -6.30 3.26
N LEU A 84 15.84 -5.83 3.66
CA LEU A 84 16.01 -5.08 4.90
C LEU A 84 15.24 -3.75 4.86
N THR A 85 15.28 -3.01 3.75
CA THR A 85 14.48 -1.77 3.62
C THR A 85 12.99 -2.05 3.72
N ASN A 86 12.49 -3.17 3.19
CA ASN A 86 11.09 -3.56 3.36
C ASN A 86 10.72 -3.82 4.83
N VAL A 87 11.58 -4.50 5.60
CA VAL A 87 11.32 -4.73 7.03
C VAL A 87 11.29 -3.40 7.79
N LEU A 88 12.15 -2.47 7.43
CA LEU A 88 12.27 -1.18 8.10
C LEU A 88 11.18 -0.19 7.69
N ASP A 89 10.70 -0.23 6.46
CA ASP A 89 9.50 0.51 6.05
C ASP A 89 8.32 0.14 6.97
N ALA A 90 8.16 -1.15 7.30
CA ALA A 90 7.17 -1.59 8.26
C ALA A 90 7.47 -1.09 9.68
N ALA A 91 8.69 -1.32 10.20
CA ALA A 91 9.03 -1.02 11.59
C ALA A 91 9.13 0.50 11.88
N ALA A 92 9.91 1.23 11.09
CA ALA A 92 10.06 2.68 11.23
C ALA A 92 8.77 3.41 10.85
N GLY A 93 8.05 2.91 9.84
CA GLY A 93 6.74 3.42 9.45
C GLY A 93 5.69 3.22 10.55
N ALA A 94 5.71 2.10 11.29
CA ALA A 94 4.83 1.88 12.44
C ALA A 94 5.04 2.92 13.53
N LEU A 95 6.28 3.15 13.94
CA LEU A 95 6.59 4.16 14.96
C LEU A 95 6.25 5.58 14.49
N SER A 96 6.57 5.88 13.23
CA SER A 96 6.35 7.20 12.64
C SER A 96 4.85 7.52 12.48
N TYR A 97 4.07 6.54 12.03
CA TYR A 97 2.62 6.66 11.89
C TYR A 97 1.91 6.66 13.25
N TYR A 98 2.38 5.86 14.21
CA TYR A 98 1.86 5.87 15.59
C TYR A 98 2.06 7.23 16.27
N LEU A 99 3.29 7.75 16.26
CA LEU A 99 3.62 9.00 16.95
C LEU A 99 2.94 10.20 16.32
N PHE A 100 2.92 10.27 14.99
CA PHE A 100 2.45 11.47 14.27
C PHE A 100 1.39 11.17 13.21
N GLY A 101 1.61 10.16 12.37
CA GLY A 101 0.81 10.01 11.15
C GLY A 101 -0.69 9.81 11.39
N PHE A 102 -1.09 8.96 12.32
CA PHE A 102 -2.51 8.74 12.60
C PHE A 102 -3.21 10.01 13.09
N ALA A 103 -2.55 10.77 13.96
CA ALA A 103 -3.04 12.05 14.46
C ALA A 103 -3.22 13.09 13.35
N LEU A 104 -2.26 13.19 12.43
CA LEU A 104 -2.35 14.13 11.31
C LEU A 104 -3.38 13.69 10.26
N ALA A 105 -3.63 12.40 10.12
CA ALA A 105 -4.64 11.86 9.19
C ALA A 105 -6.06 11.96 9.76
N PHE A 106 -6.30 11.52 10.99
CA PHE A 106 -7.65 11.30 11.54
C PHE A 106 -7.90 11.98 12.90
N GLY A 107 -6.95 12.77 13.40
CA GLY A 107 -7.03 13.46 14.68
C GLY A 107 -8.03 14.60 14.77
N GLY A 108 -9.29 14.30 15.06
CA GLY A 108 -10.38 15.27 15.23
C GLY A 108 -10.58 15.77 16.67
N PRO A 109 -11.30 16.91 16.88
CA PRO A 109 -11.81 17.82 15.87
C PRO A 109 -10.68 18.62 15.18
N SER A 110 -10.75 18.76 13.85
CA SER A 110 -9.64 19.34 13.07
C SER A 110 -10.10 20.36 12.02
N ASN A 111 -9.18 20.84 11.17
CA ASN A 111 -9.50 21.73 10.06
C ASN A 111 -9.48 20.96 8.74
N GLY A 112 -9.81 21.60 7.61
CA GLY A 112 -9.79 20.94 6.30
C GLY A 112 -8.43 20.39 5.85
N PHE A 113 -7.32 20.89 6.42
CA PHE A 113 -5.98 20.67 5.92
C PHE A 113 -5.22 19.57 6.67
N ILE A 114 -5.35 19.46 7.99
CA ILE A 114 -4.59 18.51 8.80
C ILE A 114 -5.27 18.21 10.14
N GLY A 115 -5.17 16.96 10.58
CA GLY A 115 -5.54 16.53 11.93
C GLY A 115 -4.65 17.16 13.01
N ARG A 116 -5.18 17.27 14.23
CA ARG A 116 -4.56 18.05 15.34
C ARG A 116 -4.51 17.33 16.68
N HIS A 117 -5.12 16.16 16.80
CA HIS A 117 -5.29 15.43 18.06
C HIS A 117 -4.91 13.95 17.91
N PHE A 118 -4.86 13.21 19.01
CA PHE A 118 -4.60 11.76 19.04
C PHE A 118 -3.16 11.31 18.72
N PHE A 119 -2.17 12.17 18.99
CA PHE A 119 -0.74 11.80 18.87
C PHE A 119 -0.40 10.64 19.79
N GLY A 120 0.29 9.63 19.26
CA GLY A 120 0.63 8.41 20.00
C GLY A 120 -0.58 7.60 20.47
N LEU A 121 -1.70 7.64 19.73
CA LEU A 121 -2.96 6.97 20.09
C LEU A 121 -3.39 7.20 21.55
N ASN A 122 -3.22 8.44 22.05
CA ASN A 122 -3.66 8.77 23.40
C ASN A 122 -5.18 8.72 23.59
N ASP A 123 -5.92 8.76 22.47
CA ASP A 123 -7.36 8.56 22.33
C ASP A 123 -7.66 8.22 20.84
N PHE A 124 -8.91 7.95 20.48
CA PHE A 124 -9.34 7.64 19.11
C PHE A 124 -10.54 8.48 18.66
N PRO A 125 -10.75 8.69 17.33
CA PRO A 125 -11.80 9.57 16.81
C PRO A 125 -13.22 9.12 17.18
N SER A 126 -13.45 7.81 17.24
CA SER A 126 -14.72 7.21 17.67
C SER A 126 -14.50 5.75 18.09
N PRO A 127 -15.43 5.14 18.84
CA PRO A 127 -15.33 3.72 19.22
C PRO A 127 -15.26 2.76 18.02
N SER A 128 -15.73 3.16 16.83
CA SER A 128 -15.64 2.39 15.59
C SER A 128 -14.32 2.62 14.81
N PHE A 129 -13.48 3.54 15.28
CA PHE A 129 -12.22 3.96 14.66
C PHE A 129 -11.06 3.79 15.66
N ASP A 130 -11.08 2.67 16.39
CA ASP A 130 -10.13 2.34 17.45
C ASP A 130 -8.82 1.72 16.90
N TYR A 131 -8.18 0.85 17.70
CA TYR A 131 -6.95 0.13 17.33
C TYR A 131 -7.04 -0.64 16.01
N SER A 132 -8.22 -1.18 15.67
CA SER A 132 -8.43 -1.91 14.41
C SER A 132 -8.27 -0.98 13.19
N PHE A 133 -8.82 0.23 13.28
CA PHE A 133 -8.70 1.25 12.25
C PHE A 133 -7.28 1.82 12.16
N PHE A 134 -6.60 2.01 13.30
CA PHE A 134 -5.18 2.38 13.29
C PHE A 134 -4.34 1.35 12.52
N LEU A 135 -4.48 0.07 12.85
CA LEU A 135 -3.72 -1.00 12.21
C LEU A 135 -3.98 -1.05 10.70
N TYR A 136 -5.25 -0.92 10.30
CA TYR A 136 -5.64 -0.86 8.90
C TYR A 136 -4.97 0.31 8.17
N GLN A 137 -5.04 1.52 8.72
CA GLN A 137 -4.49 2.72 8.08
C GLN A 137 -2.96 2.76 8.07
N TRP A 138 -2.31 2.21 9.11
CA TRP A 138 -0.87 2.03 9.12
C TRP A 138 -0.40 1.15 7.95
N ALA A 139 -1.11 0.06 7.68
CA ALA A 139 -0.74 -0.86 6.60
C ALA A 139 -0.77 -0.16 5.21
N PHE A 140 -1.66 0.81 5.00
CA PHE A 140 -1.68 1.64 3.79
C PHE A 140 -0.52 2.65 3.75
N ALA A 141 -0.21 3.27 4.90
CA ALA A 141 0.89 4.23 5.00
C ALA A 141 2.23 3.60 4.63
N ILE A 142 2.51 2.39 5.13
CA ILE A 142 3.76 1.68 4.81
C ILE A 142 3.77 1.17 3.36
N ALA A 143 2.61 0.86 2.77
CA ALA A 143 2.53 0.52 1.35
C ALA A 143 2.98 1.71 0.48
N ALA A 144 2.57 2.94 0.81
CA ALA A 144 3.04 4.14 0.12
C ALA A 144 4.56 4.34 0.23
N ALA A 145 5.14 4.04 1.40
CA ALA A 145 6.59 4.08 1.62
C ALA A 145 7.34 2.99 0.83
N GLY A 146 6.80 1.77 0.79
CA GLY A 146 7.36 0.65 0.02
C GLY A 146 7.37 0.89 -1.49
N ILE A 147 6.37 1.61 -2.02
CA ILE A 147 6.36 2.03 -3.44
C ILE A 147 7.57 2.93 -3.74
N THR A 148 7.86 3.87 -2.85
CA THR A 148 9.00 4.80 -3.01
C THR A 148 10.32 4.03 -2.98
N SER A 149 10.45 3.02 -2.10
CA SER A 149 11.69 2.23 -1.97
C SER A 149 12.03 1.48 -3.25
N GLY A 150 11.04 0.96 -3.96
CA GLY A 150 11.21 0.30 -5.25
C GLY A 150 11.83 1.21 -6.32
N SER A 151 11.44 2.49 -6.35
CA SER A 151 11.92 3.45 -7.36
C SER A 151 13.41 3.78 -7.20
N ILE A 152 13.91 3.70 -5.97
CA ILE A 152 15.27 4.12 -5.60
C ILE A 152 16.20 2.94 -5.22
N ALA A 153 15.74 1.71 -5.48
CA ALA A 153 16.46 0.48 -5.19
C ALA A 153 17.87 0.42 -5.85
N GLU A 154 18.75 -0.36 -5.23
CA GLU A 154 20.14 -0.66 -5.65
C GLU A 154 21.21 0.42 -5.54
N ARG A 155 20.85 1.70 -5.37
CA ARG A 155 21.85 2.80 -5.30
C ARG A 155 21.62 3.85 -4.23
N THR A 156 20.51 3.77 -3.50
CA THR A 156 20.25 4.65 -2.34
C THR A 156 20.93 4.13 -1.08
N GLN A 157 21.45 5.04 -0.27
CA GLN A 157 22.00 4.71 1.04
C GLN A 157 20.90 4.33 2.02
N PHE A 158 21.19 3.37 2.88
CA PHE A 158 20.30 2.90 3.93
C PHE A 158 19.73 4.03 4.83
N VAL A 159 20.56 5.00 5.21
CA VAL A 159 20.13 6.13 6.05
C VAL A 159 19.08 7.00 5.35
N ALA A 160 19.23 7.23 4.05
CA ALA A 160 18.22 7.95 3.28
C ALA A 160 16.88 7.21 3.25
N TYR A 161 16.89 5.86 3.20
CA TYR A 161 15.66 5.07 3.29
C TYR A 161 14.89 5.35 4.58
N LEU A 162 15.56 5.26 5.73
CA LEU A 162 14.94 5.52 7.02
C LEU A 162 14.38 6.95 7.11
N ILE A 163 15.14 7.94 6.67
CA ILE A 163 14.72 9.34 6.74
C ILE A 163 13.47 9.59 5.90
N TYR A 164 13.49 9.19 4.62
CA TYR A 164 12.33 9.46 3.76
C TYR A 164 11.13 8.63 4.17
N SER A 165 11.32 7.36 4.56
CA SER A 165 10.22 6.46 4.94
C SER A 165 9.51 6.96 6.18
N SER A 166 10.27 7.36 7.21
CA SER A 166 9.72 8.02 8.40
C SER A 166 9.04 9.34 8.09
N PHE A 167 9.64 10.21 7.25
CA PHE A 167 9.02 11.50 6.92
C PHE A 167 7.73 11.33 6.10
N LEU A 168 7.73 10.40 5.13
CA LEU A 168 6.57 10.11 4.31
C LEU A 168 5.41 9.59 5.17
N THR A 169 5.67 8.61 6.05
CA THR A 169 4.65 8.00 6.92
C THR A 169 4.25 8.88 8.10
N ALA A 170 5.13 9.74 8.61
CA ALA A 170 4.80 10.67 9.71
C ALA A 170 4.04 11.91 9.25
N PHE A 171 4.27 12.41 8.03
CA PHE A 171 3.80 13.74 7.62
C PHE A 171 3.18 13.80 6.22
N VAL A 172 3.92 13.40 5.18
CA VAL A 172 3.48 13.65 3.79
C VAL A 172 2.22 12.85 3.43
N TYR A 173 2.23 11.54 3.67
CA TYR A 173 1.10 10.65 3.41
C TYR A 173 -0.11 10.97 4.32
N PRO A 174 0.06 11.12 5.65
CA PRO A 174 -1.05 11.47 6.54
C PRO A 174 -1.83 12.72 6.15
N VAL A 175 -1.14 13.77 5.69
CA VAL A 175 -1.80 15.01 5.24
C VAL A 175 -2.66 14.76 4.00
N VAL A 176 -2.20 13.92 3.06
CA VAL A 176 -2.98 13.52 1.89
C VAL A 176 -4.17 12.65 2.29
N SER A 177 -3.96 11.69 3.18
CA SER A 177 -5.04 10.86 3.76
C SER A 177 -6.09 11.74 4.45
N HIS A 178 -5.66 12.76 5.20
CA HIS A 178 -6.56 13.70 5.84
C HIS A 178 -7.48 14.40 4.83
N TRP A 179 -6.91 14.95 3.74
CA TRP A 179 -7.68 15.70 2.75
C TRP A 179 -8.81 14.91 2.10
N PHE A 180 -8.58 13.61 1.89
CA PHE A 180 -9.43 12.79 1.02
C PHE A 180 -10.20 11.69 1.77
N TRP A 181 -9.78 11.27 2.97
CA TRP A 181 -10.42 10.20 3.76
C TRP A 181 -10.93 10.63 5.13
N SER A 182 -10.37 11.68 5.75
CA SER A 182 -10.93 12.19 7.00
C SER A 182 -12.28 12.85 6.78
N GLY A 183 -13.23 12.71 7.71
CA GLY A 183 -14.50 13.44 7.67
C GLY A 183 -14.32 14.97 7.70
N ASP A 184 -13.22 15.43 8.30
CA ASP A 184 -12.86 16.86 8.39
C ASP A 184 -12.09 17.36 7.16
N GLY A 185 -11.62 16.47 6.27
CA GLY A 185 -10.81 16.80 5.10
C GLY A 185 -11.51 17.74 4.14
N TRP A 186 -10.78 18.68 3.54
CA TRP A 186 -11.36 19.72 2.67
C TRP A 186 -11.97 19.17 1.37
N ALA A 187 -11.47 18.04 0.87
CA ALA A 187 -11.92 17.40 -0.37
C ALA A 187 -12.64 16.07 -0.15
N SER A 188 -12.75 15.64 1.11
CA SER A 188 -13.29 14.34 1.48
C SER A 188 -14.74 14.17 1.03
N PRO A 189 -15.12 13.01 0.47
CA PRO A 189 -16.49 12.72 0.08
C PRO A 189 -17.41 12.47 1.29
N THR A 190 -16.86 12.29 2.49
CA THR A 190 -17.61 12.09 3.74
C THR A 190 -17.85 13.38 4.51
N ARG A 191 -17.31 14.51 4.02
CA ARG A 191 -17.51 15.84 4.60
C ARG A 191 -19.00 16.22 4.55
N THR A 192 -19.52 16.78 5.65
CA THR A 192 -20.95 17.12 5.79
C THR A 192 -21.34 18.41 5.07
N HIS A 193 -20.42 19.34 4.90
CA HIS A 193 -20.67 20.68 4.32
C HIS A 193 -19.55 21.10 3.36
N ASN A 194 -19.87 21.91 2.35
CA ASN A 194 -18.91 22.48 1.39
C ASN A 194 -18.08 21.41 0.64
N LEU A 195 -18.76 20.39 0.10
CA LEU A 195 -18.12 19.37 -0.72
C LEU A 195 -17.51 20.00 -1.98
N LEU A 196 -16.29 19.57 -2.32
CA LEU A 196 -15.64 19.96 -3.57
C LEU A 196 -16.52 19.55 -4.76
N PHE A 197 -16.98 20.54 -5.53
CA PHE A 197 -17.91 20.37 -6.64
C PHE A 197 -19.18 19.56 -6.29
N ASP A 198 -19.71 19.73 -5.07
CA ASP A 198 -20.91 19.04 -4.57
C ASP A 198 -20.77 17.50 -4.49
N SER A 199 -19.55 16.98 -4.65
CA SER A 199 -19.25 15.55 -4.67
C SER A 199 -18.25 15.15 -3.58
N GLY A 200 -17.18 15.94 -3.45
CA GLY A 200 -15.91 15.44 -2.90
C GLY A 200 -15.20 14.53 -3.91
N VAL A 201 -13.96 14.19 -3.60
CA VAL A 201 -13.17 13.25 -4.42
C VAL A 201 -13.60 11.82 -4.10
N ILE A 202 -13.59 10.92 -5.08
CA ILE A 202 -13.86 9.50 -4.83
C ILE A 202 -12.57 8.73 -5.06
N ASP A 203 -11.82 8.53 -3.98
CA ASP A 203 -10.65 7.68 -3.98
C ASP A 203 -10.85 6.60 -2.93
N PHE A 204 -11.61 5.57 -3.28
CA PHE A 204 -12.16 4.63 -2.29
C PHE A 204 -11.09 3.92 -1.47
N ALA A 205 -10.06 3.38 -2.13
CA ALA A 205 -8.97 2.67 -1.49
C ALA A 205 -7.57 3.27 -1.75
N GLY A 206 -7.44 4.34 -2.55
CA GLY A 206 -6.16 5.06 -2.68
C GLY A 206 -5.38 4.88 -3.99
N SER A 207 -6.02 5.00 -5.16
CA SER A 207 -5.28 5.25 -6.42
C SER A 207 -4.47 6.54 -6.33
N GLY A 208 -5.03 7.57 -5.69
CA GLY A 208 -4.32 8.80 -5.35
C GLY A 208 -3.53 8.65 -4.05
N VAL A 209 -4.26 8.47 -2.94
CA VAL A 209 -3.72 8.58 -1.57
C VAL A 209 -2.52 7.66 -1.32
N VAL A 210 -2.52 6.43 -1.86
CA VAL A 210 -1.41 5.49 -1.71
C VAL A 210 -0.54 5.47 -2.96
N HIS A 211 -1.13 5.11 -4.10
CA HIS A 211 -0.33 4.81 -5.30
C HIS A 211 0.30 6.06 -5.92
N MET A 212 -0.45 7.14 -6.12
CA MET A 212 0.18 8.38 -6.61
C MET A 212 1.13 9.01 -5.59
N VAL A 213 0.82 8.99 -4.29
CA VAL A 213 1.73 9.53 -3.27
C VAL A 213 3.07 8.81 -3.30
N GLY A 214 3.06 7.47 -3.22
CA GLY A 214 4.28 6.67 -3.31
C GLY A 214 4.98 6.80 -4.67
N GLY A 215 4.22 6.80 -5.77
CA GLY A 215 4.76 6.88 -7.12
C GLY A 215 5.43 8.22 -7.44
N ILE A 216 4.84 9.35 -7.02
CA ILE A 216 5.43 10.69 -7.21
C ILE A 216 6.61 10.91 -6.27
N ALA A 217 6.56 10.39 -5.04
CA ALA A 217 7.72 10.40 -4.14
C ALA A 217 8.90 9.61 -4.73
N GLY A 218 8.62 8.40 -5.23
CA GLY A 218 9.59 7.55 -5.92
C GLY A 218 10.17 8.20 -7.19
N LEU A 219 9.34 8.89 -7.98
CA LEU A 219 9.78 9.64 -9.16
C LEU A 219 10.82 10.71 -8.78
N TRP A 220 10.56 11.52 -7.74
CA TRP A 220 11.51 12.54 -7.30
C TRP A 220 12.81 11.93 -6.76
N GLY A 221 12.70 10.83 -6.00
CA GLY A 221 13.86 10.07 -5.55
C GLY A 221 14.72 9.61 -6.73
N ALA A 222 14.11 8.95 -7.72
CA ALA A 222 14.80 8.43 -8.90
C ALA A 222 15.41 9.53 -9.78
N LEU A 223 14.72 10.66 -9.97
CA LEU A 223 15.21 11.79 -10.76
C LEU A 223 16.43 12.48 -10.10
N ILE A 224 16.38 12.72 -8.79
CA ILE A 224 17.44 13.44 -8.07
C ILE A 224 18.65 12.54 -7.84
N GLU A 225 18.42 11.25 -7.54
CA GLU A 225 19.50 10.29 -7.36
C GLU A 225 20.21 9.96 -8.67
N GLY A 226 19.47 9.96 -9.78
CA GLY A 226 19.96 9.63 -11.11
C GLY A 226 20.01 8.12 -11.41
N PRO A 227 20.32 7.75 -12.66
CA PRO A 227 20.21 6.37 -13.12
C PRO A 227 21.26 5.43 -12.53
N ARG A 228 20.96 4.13 -12.43
CA ARG A 228 21.96 3.13 -12.03
C ARG A 228 23.07 3.04 -13.08
N ILE A 229 24.29 2.74 -12.61
CA ILE A 229 25.45 2.50 -13.47
C ILE A 229 25.13 1.36 -14.42
N GLY A 230 25.31 1.61 -15.72
CA GLY A 230 25.04 0.66 -16.80
C GLY A 230 23.59 0.66 -17.30
N ARG A 231 22.68 1.44 -16.71
CA ARG A 231 21.28 1.55 -17.19
C ARG A 231 21.18 2.19 -18.58
N PHE A 232 22.06 3.14 -18.87
CA PHE A 232 22.16 3.80 -20.17
C PHE A 232 23.58 3.68 -20.70
N ASP A 233 23.72 3.27 -21.97
CA ASP A 233 25.03 3.15 -22.61
C ASP A 233 25.62 4.52 -22.97
N ARG A 234 26.85 4.54 -23.53
CA ARG A 234 27.52 5.79 -23.95
C ARG A 234 26.77 6.56 -25.03
N ALA A 235 25.94 5.90 -25.83
CA ALA A 235 25.07 6.51 -26.83
C ALA A 235 23.73 6.98 -26.21
N GLY A 236 23.53 6.78 -24.90
CA GLY A 236 22.32 7.11 -24.18
C GLY A 236 21.17 6.16 -24.43
N ARG A 237 21.43 4.96 -24.99
CA ARG A 237 20.41 3.93 -25.22
C ARG A 237 20.13 3.17 -23.93
N SER A 238 18.85 2.83 -23.75
CA SER A 238 18.35 2.05 -22.63
C SER A 238 18.93 0.62 -22.66
N VAL A 239 19.59 0.22 -21.57
CA VAL A 239 20.08 -1.14 -21.33
C VAL A 239 19.26 -1.76 -20.19
N ALA A 240 18.72 -2.95 -20.43
CA ALA A 240 17.92 -3.66 -19.43
C ALA A 240 18.83 -4.25 -18.33
N LEU A 241 18.64 -3.78 -17.10
CA LEU A 241 19.24 -4.38 -15.90
C LEU A 241 18.25 -5.41 -15.36
N ARG A 242 18.44 -6.69 -15.70
CA ARG A 242 17.49 -7.75 -15.35
C ARG A 242 17.55 -8.05 -13.84
N GLY A 243 16.37 -8.17 -13.24
CA GLY A 243 16.21 -8.75 -11.92
C GLY A 243 16.68 -10.21 -11.89
N HIS A 244 17.07 -10.68 -10.70
CA HIS A 244 17.74 -11.97 -10.57
C HIS A 244 16.79 -13.17 -10.48
N SER A 245 15.51 -12.98 -10.12
CA SER A 245 14.57 -14.09 -9.91
C SER A 245 13.14 -13.76 -10.32
N ALA A 246 12.72 -14.30 -11.48
CA ALA A 246 11.33 -14.21 -11.92
C ALA A 246 10.36 -14.94 -10.98
N SER A 247 10.80 -16.02 -10.32
CA SER A 247 9.98 -16.77 -9.37
C SER A 247 9.60 -15.91 -8.15
N LEU A 248 10.54 -15.11 -7.64
CA LEU A 248 10.27 -14.17 -6.55
C LEU A 248 9.34 -13.04 -7.00
N VAL A 249 9.49 -12.53 -8.23
CA VAL A 249 8.55 -11.55 -8.81
C VAL A 249 7.13 -12.12 -8.86
N VAL A 250 6.97 -13.36 -9.34
CA VAL A 250 5.66 -14.03 -9.42
C VAL A 250 5.07 -14.28 -8.03
N LEU A 251 5.87 -14.80 -7.09
CA LEU A 251 5.43 -15.00 -5.69
C LEU A 251 4.97 -13.68 -5.06
N GLY A 252 5.77 -12.62 -5.21
CA GLY A 252 5.44 -11.30 -4.72
C GLY A 252 4.15 -10.76 -5.34
N THR A 253 3.97 -10.93 -6.64
CA THR A 253 2.76 -10.50 -7.36
C THR A 253 1.49 -11.19 -6.85
N PHE A 254 1.54 -12.50 -6.61
CA PHE A 254 0.38 -13.23 -6.06
C PHE A 254 0.08 -12.87 -4.61
N LEU A 255 1.10 -12.61 -3.79
CA LEU A 255 0.91 -12.10 -2.42
C LEU A 255 0.31 -10.69 -2.42
N LEU A 256 0.74 -9.83 -3.35
CA LEU A 256 0.13 -8.51 -3.54
C LEU A 256 -1.33 -8.61 -4.00
N TRP A 257 -1.65 -9.52 -4.93
CA TRP A 257 -3.03 -9.81 -5.31
C TRP A 257 -3.86 -10.23 -4.09
N PHE A 258 -3.38 -11.23 -3.35
CA PHE A 258 -4.07 -11.70 -2.14
C PHE A 258 -4.33 -10.56 -1.15
N GLY A 259 -3.32 -9.73 -0.89
CA GLY A 259 -3.47 -8.57 -0.01
C GLY A 259 -4.40 -7.48 -0.55
N TRP A 260 -4.54 -7.37 -1.87
CA TRP A 260 -5.46 -6.42 -2.50
C TRP A 260 -6.93 -6.68 -2.16
N TYR A 261 -7.29 -7.90 -1.73
CA TYR A 261 -8.63 -8.21 -1.22
C TYR A 261 -8.89 -7.62 0.18
N GLY A 262 -7.85 -7.36 0.97
CA GLY A 262 -7.96 -6.52 2.17
C GLY A 262 -7.87 -5.02 1.85
N PHE A 263 -7.15 -4.67 0.79
CA PHE A 263 -6.94 -3.28 0.38
C PHE A 263 -8.23 -2.68 -0.19
N ASN A 264 -8.76 -3.25 -1.28
CA ASN A 264 -9.92 -2.70 -1.98
C ASN A 264 -11.22 -3.04 -1.23
N PRO A 265 -11.67 -4.31 -1.11
CA PRO A 265 -12.88 -4.63 -0.34
C PRO A 265 -12.84 -4.12 1.10
N GLY A 266 -11.72 -4.28 1.81
CA GLY A 266 -11.59 -3.82 3.20
C GLY A 266 -11.80 -2.33 3.42
N SER A 267 -11.65 -1.49 2.38
CA SER A 267 -11.82 -0.03 2.47
C SER A 267 -13.27 0.41 2.75
N PHE A 268 -14.21 -0.54 2.77
CA PHE A 268 -15.54 -0.30 3.35
C PHE A 268 -15.51 -0.05 4.86
N VAL A 269 -14.46 -0.46 5.57
CA VAL A 269 -14.23 -0.35 7.02
C VAL A 269 -15.21 -1.19 7.87
N THR A 270 -16.48 -1.24 7.48
CA THR A 270 -17.53 -2.08 8.07
C THR A 270 -18.08 -3.04 7.02
N ILE A 271 -18.80 -4.07 7.44
CA ILE A 271 -19.46 -5.03 6.54
C ILE A 271 -20.96 -5.17 6.84
N MET A 272 -21.36 -4.96 8.10
CA MET A 272 -22.73 -5.14 8.56
C MET A 272 -23.56 -3.86 8.36
N LYS A 273 -23.85 -3.53 7.10
CA LYS A 273 -24.76 -2.43 6.73
C LYS A 273 -25.74 -2.91 5.66
N ALA A 274 -27.01 -3.00 6.01
CA ALA A 274 -28.06 -3.35 5.04
C ALA A 274 -28.32 -2.17 4.10
N TYR A 275 -28.65 -2.48 2.83
CA TYR A 275 -29.10 -1.50 1.85
C TYR A 275 -30.60 -1.67 1.60
N GLY A 276 -31.36 -0.58 1.70
CA GLY A 276 -32.82 -0.60 1.49
C GLY A 276 -33.62 -1.09 2.71
N SER A 277 -34.80 -1.65 2.46
CA SER A 277 -35.76 -2.07 3.50
C SER A 277 -35.31 -3.35 4.23
N SER A 278 -35.76 -3.51 5.48
CA SER A 278 -35.48 -4.69 6.31
C SER A 278 -35.87 -6.00 5.61
N GLY A 279 -34.96 -6.98 5.57
CA GLY A 279 -35.19 -8.29 4.96
C GLY A 279 -34.58 -8.49 3.57
N SER A 280 -33.96 -7.46 2.97
CA SER A 280 -33.18 -7.60 1.74
C SER A 280 -31.89 -8.39 1.97
N SER A 281 -31.58 -9.36 1.09
CA SER A 281 -30.28 -10.05 1.08
C SER A 281 -29.14 -9.20 0.49
N TYR A 282 -29.44 -7.97 0.06
CA TYR A 282 -28.48 -7.02 -0.50
C TYR A 282 -28.06 -5.98 0.55
N GLY A 283 -26.75 -5.80 0.69
CA GLY A 283 -26.16 -4.86 1.63
C GLY A 283 -24.70 -4.59 1.31
N GLN A 284 -23.97 -3.99 2.25
CA GLN A 284 -22.57 -3.69 2.09
C GLN A 284 -21.72 -4.95 1.87
N TRP A 285 -22.12 -6.10 2.44
CA TRP A 285 -21.53 -7.40 2.11
C TRP A 285 -21.60 -7.75 0.61
N SER A 286 -22.66 -7.34 -0.10
CA SER A 286 -22.76 -7.50 -1.56
C SER A 286 -21.84 -6.53 -2.30
N ALA A 287 -21.70 -5.30 -1.80
CA ALA A 287 -20.78 -4.31 -2.37
C ALA A 287 -19.31 -4.70 -2.16
N VAL A 288 -18.94 -5.25 -0.99
CA VAL A 288 -17.63 -5.84 -0.69
C VAL A 288 -17.32 -6.95 -1.71
N GLY A 289 -18.27 -7.86 -1.97
CA GLY A 289 -18.13 -8.90 -2.99
C GLY A 289 -17.95 -8.34 -4.41
N ARG A 290 -18.74 -7.33 -4.79
CA ARG A 290 -18.60 -6.62 -6.08
C ARG A 290 -17.22 -5.98 -6.20
N THR A 291 -16.71 -5.33 -5.15
CA THR A 291 -15.39 -4.71 -5.12
C THR A 291 -14.26 -5.73 -5.34
N ALA A 292 -14.39 -6.96 -4.80
CA ALA A 292 -13.42 -8.02 -5.07
C ALA A 292 -13.43 -8.47 -6.54
N ILE A 293 -14.62 -8.51 -7.16
CA ILE A 293 -14.80 -8.84 -8.58
C ILE A 293 -14.21 -7.75 -9.47
N THR A 294 -14.53 -6.47 -9.24
CA THR A 294 -14.00 -5.35 -10.03
C THR A 294 -12.47 -5.31 -9.93
N THR A 295 -11.91 -5.53 -8.73
CA THR A 295 -10.46 -5.63 -8.51
C THR A 295 -9.83 -6.73 -9.38
N THR A 296 -10.39 -7.94 -9.31
CA THR A 296 -9.93 -9.10 -10.08
C THR A 296 -9.96 -8.85 -11.58
N LEU A 297 -11.10 -8.37 -12.10
CA LEU A 297 -11.28 -8.15 -13.54
C LEU A 297 -10.32 -7.09 -14.09
N ALA A 298 -10.06 -6.01 -13.35
CA ALA A 298 -9.11 -4.99 -13.76
C ALA A 298 -7.68 -5.52 -13.83
N GLY A 299 -7.20 -6.21 -12.79
CA GLY A 299 -5.86 -6.82 -12.79
C GLY A 299 -5.69 -7.87 -13.89
N CYS A 300 -6.65 -8.78 -14.05
CA CYS A 300 -6.61 -9.79 -15.11
C CYS A 300 -6.59 -9.16 -16.51
N THR A 301 -7.41 -8.13 -16.75
CA THR A 301 -7.45 -7.47 -18.06
C THR A 301 -6.15 -6.73 -18.34
N ALA A 302 -5.57 -6.07 -17.33
CA ALA A 302 -4.29 -5.39 -17.47
C ALA A 302 -3.14 -6.38 -17.73
N ALA A 303 -3.16 -7.54 -17.06
CA ALA A 303 -2.20 -8.62 -17.28
C ALA A 303 -2.23 -9.14 -18.73
N LEU A 304 -3.43 -9.49 -19.22
CA LEU A 304 -3.61 -10.00 -20.58
C LEU A 304 -3.28 -8.94 -21.64
N THR A 305 -3.73 -7.70 -21.43
CA THR A 305 -3.41 -6.59 -22.34
C THR A 305 -1.90 -6.38 -22.40
N THR A 306 -1.21 -6.39 -21.27
CA THR A 306 0.25 -6.25 -21.23
C THR A 306 0.95 -7.42 -21.90
N LEU A 307 0.51 -8.66 -21.64
CA LEU A 307 1.04 -9.88 -22.27
C LEU A 307 1.02 -9.78 -23.79
N PHE A 308 -0.15 -9.50 -24.38
CA PHE A 308 -0.31 -9.44 -25.83
C PHE A 308 0.37 -8.21 -26.45
N SER A 309 0.21 -7.02 -25.85
CA SER A 309 0.84 -5.81 -26.37
C SER A 309 2.37 -5.88 -26.33
N LYS A 310 2.97 -6.35 -25.22
CA LYS A 310 4.43 -6.52 -25.14
C LYS A 310 4.94 -7.61 -26.07
N ARG A 311 4.18 -8.70 -26.27
CA ARG A 311 4.51 -9.71 -27.29
C ARG A 311 4.61 -9.10 -28.69
N LEU A 312 3.70 -8.21 -29.05
CA LEU A 312 3.72 -7.51 -30.34
C LEU A 312 4.87 -6.51 -30.45
N LEU A 313 5.24 -5.83 -29.35
CA LEU A 313 6.29 -4.82 -29.34
C LEU A 313 7.72 -5.40 -29.27
N VAL A 314 7.91 -6.51 -28.55
CA VAL A 314 9.23 -7.06 -28.21
C VAL A 314 9.49 -8.44 -28.85
N GLY A 315 8.45 -9.13 -29.32
CA GLY A 315 8.59 -10.40 -30.05
C GLY A 315 8.75 -11.66 -29.18
N HIS A 316 8.74 -11.54 -27.84
CA HIS A 316 8.74 -12.67 -26.90
C HIS A 316 7.76 -12.44 -25.73
N TRP A 317 7.38 -13.52 -25.05
CA TRP A 317 6.56 -13.44 -23.83
C TRP A 317 7.48 -13.14 -22.63
N ASN A 318 7.04 -12.28 -21.72
CA ASN A 318 7.83 -11.91 -20.54
C ASN A 318 6.93 -11.85 -19.31
N VAL A 319 7.18 -12.74 -18.35
CA VAL A 319 6.38 -12.85 -17.14
C VAL A 319 6.45 -11.60 -16.25
N ILE A 320 7.60 -10.92 -16.21
CA ILE A 320 7.78 -9.71 -15.38
C ILE A 320 6.90 -8.57 -15.90
N ASP A 321 6.85 -8.39 -17.22
CA ASP A 321 5.96 -7.40 -17.84
C ASP A 321 4.49 -7.67 -17.49
N VAL A 322 4.07 -8.95 -17.52
CA VAL A 322 2.71 -9.35 -17.17
C VAL A 322 2.40 -9.07 -15.70
N CYS A 323 3.33 -9.38 -14.79
CA CYS A 323 3.20 -9.07 -13.38
C CYS A 323 3.05 -7.57 -13.14
N ASN A 324 3.90 -6.73 -13.74
CA ASN A 324 3.79 -5.27 -13.62
C ASN A 324 2.47 -4.75 -14.21
N GLY A 325 2.05 -5.27 -15.37
CA GLY A 325 0.76 -4.94 -15.98
C GLY A 325 -0.42 -5.27 -15.06
N LEU A 326 -0.42 -6.45 -14.47
CA LEU A 326 -1.43 -6.91 -13.51
C LEU A 326 -1.53 -5.95 -12.30
N LEU A 327 -0.38 -5.63 -11.69
CA LEU A 327 -0.30 -4.71 -10.55
C LEU A 327 -0.73 -3.28 -10.92
N GLY A 328 -0.42 -2.83 -12.14
CA GLY A 328 -0.90 -1.55 -12.66
C GLY A 328 -2.42 -1.49 -12.80
N GLY A 329 -3.05 -2.59 -13.22
CA GLY A 329 -4.51 -2.74 -13.24
C GLY A 329 -5.14 -2.65 -11.85
N PHE A 330 -4.51 -3.28 -10.85
CA PHE A 330 -4.96 -3.16 -9.47
C PHE A 330 -4.81 -1.73 -8.93
N ALA A 331 -3.66 -1.07 -9.15
CA ALA A 331 -3.45 0.32 -8.72
C ALA A 331 -4.47 1.29 -9.34
N ALA A 332 -4.86 1.07 -10.59
CA ALA A 332 -5.85 1.90 -11.28
C ALA A 332 -7.27 1.71 -10.74
N ILE A 333 -7.74 0.47 -10.53
CA ILE A 333 -9.12 0.24 -10.10
C ILE A 333 -9.38 0.66 -8.66
N THR A 334 -8.34 0.75 -7.82
CA THR A 334 -8.39 1.08 -6.39
C THR A 334 -9.31 2.26 -6.04
N SER A 335 -9.28 3.38 -6.76
CA SER A 335 -10.14 4.55 -6.47
C SER A 335 -11.62 4.31 -6.75
N GLY A 336 -11.94 3.52 -7.78
CA GLY A 336 -13.31 3.35 -8.28
C GLY A 336 -13.94 1.99 -7.94
N CYS A 337 -13.18 1.07 -7.35
CA CYS A 337 -13.53 -0.35 -7.25
C CYS A 337 -14.88 -0.63 -6.56
N SER A 338 -15.35 0.24 -5.66
CA SER A 338 -16.65 0.14 -4.99
C SER A 338 -17.82 0.79 -5.72
N VAL A 339 -17.54 1.72 -6.64
CA VAL A 339 -18.53 2.59 -7.29
C VAL A 339 -18.72 2.33 -8.77
N VAL A 340 -18.01 1.38 -9.38
CA VAL A 340 -18.15 1.03 -10.81
C VAL A 340 -18.76 -0.34 -11.03
N GLU A 341 -19.29 -0.54 -12.23
CA GLU A 341 -19.77 -1.84 -12.70
C GLU A 341 -18.61 -2.80 -13.02
N PRO A 342 -18.79 -4.13 -12.87
CA PRO A 342 -17.78 -5.13 -13.23
C PRO A 342 -17.28 -5.03 -14.68
N TRP A 343 -18.14 -4.71 -15.65
CA TRP A 343 -17.73 -4.55 -17.05
C TRP A 343 -16.81 -3.33 -17.24
N ALA A 344 -17.02 -2.26 -16.47
CA ALA A 344 -16.21 -1.04 -16.56
C ALA A 344 -14.79 -1.30 -16.01
N ALA A 345 -14.65 -2.19 -15.03
CA ALA A 345 -13.35 -2.59 -14.50
C ALA A 345 -12.44 -3.25 -15.56
N ILE A 346 -13.01 -3.96 -16.54
CA ILE A 346 -12.27 -4.49 -17.70
C ILE A 346 -11.64 -3.35 -18.49
N ILE A 347 -12.40 -2.28 -18.76
CA ILE A 347 -11.89 -1.09 -19.46
C ILE A 347 -10.79 -0.41 -18.65
N CYS A 348 -10.97 -0.30 -17.33
CA CYS A 348 -9.96 0.25 -16.43
C CYS A 348 -8.62 -0.47 -16.60
N GLY A 349 -8.63 -1.80 -16.50
CA GLY A 349 -7.45 -2.65 -16.65
C GLY A 349 -6.81 -2.58 -18.03
N PHE A 350 -7.62 -2.60 -19.09
CA PHE A 350 -7.14 -2.47 -20.46
C PHE A 350 -6.36 -1.16 -20.67
N VAL A 351 -6.91 -0.03 -20.23
CA VAL A 351 -6.25 1.28 -20.39
C VAL A 351 -5.05 1.41 -19.43
N ALA A 352 -5.13 0.87 -18.21
CA ALA A 352 -4.01 0.88 -17.26
C ALA A 352 -2.74 0.23 -17.84
N ALA A 353 -2.87 -0.87 -18.57
CA ALA A 353 -1.75 -1.51 -19.27
C ALA A 353 -1.07 -0.57 -20.28
N TRP A 354 -1.87 0.18 -21.07
CA TRP A 354 -1.33 1.16 -22.02
C TRP A 354 -0.68 2.35 -21.33
N VAL A 355 -1.24 2.80 -20.21
CA VAL A 355 -0.66 3.86 -19.38
C VAL A 355 0.73 3.44 -18.88
N LEU A 356 0.86 2.24 -18.31
CA LEU A 356 2.14 1.71 -17.86
C LEU A 356 3.16 1.61 -19.01
N ILE A 357 2.76 1.03 -20.16
CA ILE A 357 3.63 0.91 -21.34
C ILE A 357 4.09 2.30 -21.81
N GLY A 358 3.17 3.26 -21.88
CA GLY A 358 3.47 4.64 -22.29
C GLY A 358 4.47 5.32 -21.35
N PHE A 359 4.26 5.22 -20.04
CA PHE A 359 5.18 5.79 -19.05
C PHE A 359 6.55 5.10 -19.05
N ASN A 360 6.63 3.79 -19.33
CA ASN A 360 7.91 3.09 -19.49
C ASN A 360 8.72 3.55 -20.71
N ILE A 361 8.03 3.84 -21.83
CA ILE A 361 8.65 4.47 -23.01
C ILE A 361 9.15 5.87 -22.64
N LEU A 362 8.34 6.63 -21.90
CA LEU A 362 8.68 7.98 -21.47
C LEU A 362 9.89 8.00 -20.52
N ALA A 363 9.98 7.04 -19.59
CA ALA A 363 11.12 6.86 -18.70
C ALA A 363 12.42 6.63 -19.48
N SER A 364 12.36 5.75 -20.48
CA SER A 364 13.51 5.50 -21.37
C SER A 364 13.90 6.74 -22.17
N LYS A 365 12.93 7.55 -22.61
CA LYS A 365 13.17 8.80 -23.36
C LYS A 365 13.77 9.91 -22.51
N PHE A 366 13.29 10.08 -21.28
CA PHE A 366 13.82 11.08 -20.33
C PHE A 366 15.02 10.62 -19.53
N LYS A 367 15.45 9.36 -19.73
CA LYS A 367 16.66 8.79 -19.14
C LYS A 367 16.67 8.80 -17.60
N TYR A 368 15.50 8.62 -16.98
CA TYR A 368 15.45 8.29 -15.55
C TYR A 368 15.34 6.77 -15.38
N ASP A 369 15.78 6.28 -14.23
CA ASP A 369 15.84 4.86 -13.94
C ASP A 369 15.03 4.54 -12.69
N ASP A 370 13.94 3.82 -12.90
CA ASP A 370 13.15 3.20 -11.86
C ASP A 370 13.30 1.68 -11.99
N PRO A 371 13.99 1.00 -11.03
CA PRO A 371 14.24 -0.43 -11.08
C PRO A 371 13.00 -1.31 -11.18
N LEU A 372 11.90 -0.87 -10.58
CA LEU A 372 10.66 -1.64 -10.49
C LEU A 372 9.56 -1.09 -11.38
N GLU A 373 9.82 0.01 -12.09
CA GLU A 373 8.80 0.79 -12.78
C GLU A 373 7.72 1.31 -11.81
N ALA A 374 8.07 1.50 -10.53
CA ALA A 374 7.15 1.82 -9.46
C ALA A 374 6.48 3.20 -9.64
N ALA A 375 7.23 4.22 -10.08
CA ALA A 375 6.69 5.53 -10.42
C ALA A 375 5.71 5.46 -11.62
N GLN A 376 6.08 4.73 -12.67
CA GLN A 376 5.23 4.55 -13.86
C GLN A 376 3.94 3.82 -13.52
N LEU A 377 4.05 2.74 -12.75
CA LEU A 377 2.94 1.90 -12.35
C LEU A 377 2.03 2.64 -11.37
N HIS A 378 2.54 3.04 -10.22
CA HIS A 378 1.72 3.60 -9.15
C HIS A 378 1.34 5.06 -9.41
N GLY A 379 2.27 5.89 -9.90
CA GLY A 379 1.99 7.28 -10.25
C GLY A 379 1.12 7.38 -11.51
N GLY A 380 1.51 6.69 -12.58
CA GLY A 380 0.79 6.72 -13.86
C GLY A 380 -0.58 6.02 -13.81
N CYS A 381 -0.61 4.74 -13.40
CA CYS A 381 -1.87 4.00 -13.35
C CYS A 381 -2.78 4.51 -12.21
N GLY A 382 -2.22 5.01 -11.11
CA GLY A 382 -3.00 5.68 -10.05
C GLY A 382 -3.71 6.93 -10.56
N ALA A 383 -3.02 7.78 -11.33
CA ALA A 383 -3.65 8.95 -11.96
C ALA A 383 -4.76 8.55 -12.95
N TRP A 384 -4.52 7.50 -13.74
CA TRP A 384 -5.58 6.94 -14.60
C TRP A 384 -6.77 6.43 -13.79
N GLY A 385 -6.55 5.78 -12.66
CA GLY A 385 -7.61 5.32 -11.77
C GLY A 385 -8.55 6.43 -11.32
N LEU A 386 -7.98 7.57 -10.89
CA LEU A 386 -8.77 8.75 -10.49
C LEU A 386 -9.61 9.30 -11.65
N LEU A 387 -9.02 9.42 -12.84
CA LEU A 387 -9.75 9.82 -14.05
C LEU A 387 -10.86 8.82 -14.39
N PHE A 388 -10.55 7.52 -14.39
CA PHE A 388 -11.49 6.44 -14.65
C PHE A 388 -12.69 6.49 -13.72
N THR A 389 -12.48 6.70 -12.43
CA THR A 389 -13.57 6.86 -11.45
C THR A 389 -14.45 8.06 -11.78
N GLY A 390 -13.85 9.20 -12.16
CA GLY A 390 -14.59 10.39 -12.61
C GLY A 390 -15.40 10.17 -13.90
N LEU A 391 -15.05 9.18 -14.70
CA LEU A 391 -15.73 8.84 -15.95
C LEU A 391 -16.83 7.78 -15.75
N PHE A 392 -16.60 6.75 -14.95
CA PHE A 392 -17.41 5.52 -14.92
C PHE A 392 -18.13 5.24 -13.59
N ALA A 393 -17.99 6.08 -12.56
CA ALA A 393 -18.71 5.86 -11.29
C ALA A 393 -20.25 5.82 -11.50
N THR A 394 -20.89 4.74 -11.05
CA THR A 394 -22.32 4.48 -11.19
C THR A 394 -23.10 5.20 -10.09
N LYS A 395 -24.17 5.92 -10.46
CA LYS A 395 -25.03 6.69 -9.54
C LYS A 395 -25.50 5.88 -8.33
N ALA A 396 -26.00 4.66 -8.54
CA ALA A 396 -26.51 3.81 -7.47
C ALA A 396 -25.42 3.50 -6.43
N TYR A 397 -24.25 3.07 -6.89
CA TYR A 397 -23.14 2.69 -6.02
C TYR A 397 -22.50 3.89 -5.31
N VAL A 398 -22.42 5.05 -5.98
CA VAL A 398 -21.98 6.29 -5.33
C VAL A 398 -22.89 6.63 -4.15
N ASN A 399 -24.21 6.48 -4.29
CA ASN A 399 -25.17 6.75 -3.20
C ASN A 399 -25.12 5.70 -2.07
N GLU A 400 -24.81 4.44 -2.39
CA GLU A 400 -24.62 3.37 -1.39
C GLU A 400 -23.39 3.61 -0.51
N VAL A 401 -22.25 3.92 -1.17
CA VAL A 401 -20.94 4.09 -0.55
C VAL A 401 -20.85 5.43 0.17
N TYR A 402 -21.36 6.51 -0.44
CA TYR A 402 -21.30 7.87 0.09
C TYR A 402 -22.71 8.47 0.27
N PRO A 403 -23.49 7.98 1.25
CA PRO A 403 -24.86 8.43 1.46
C PRO A 403 -24.93 9.88 1.99
N GLY A 404 -26.14 10.44 2.03
CA GLY A 404 -26.42 11.70 2.72
C GLY A 404 -26.32 12.97 1.86
N GLN A 405 -26.08 12.85 0.55
CA GLN A 405 -26.07 13.98 -0.38
C GLN A 405 -26.99 13.70 -1.59
N PRO A 406 -28.25 14.18 -1.56
CA PRO A 406 -29.17 14.01 -2.68
C PRO A 406 -28.60 14.61 -3.97
N GLY A 407 -28.59 13.82 -5.05
CA GLY A 407 -28.11 14.30 -6.35
C GLY A 407 -26.59 14.44 -6.46
N ARG A 408 -25.82 13.77 -5.60
CA ARG A 408 -24.35 13.71 -5.68
C ARG A 408 -23.89 13.41 -7.12
N PRO A 409 -22.96 14.19 -7.70
CA PRO A 409 -22.38 13.89 -9.00
C PRO A 409 -21.76 12.50 -9.06
N TYR A 410 -21.78 11.90 -10.24
CA TYR A 410 -21.23 10.57 -10.52
C TYR A 410 -20.54 10.58 -11.89
N GLY A 411 -20.16 9.42 -12.42
CA GLY A 411 -19.32 9.31 -13.62
C GLY A 411 -19.87 10.05 -14.84
N LEU A 412 -19.01 10.80 -15.53
CA LEU A 412 -19.38 11.59 -16.72
C LEU A 412 -20.07 10.73 -17.78
N PHE A 413 -19.52 9.56 -18.12
CA PHE A 413 -20.08 8.66 -19.12
C PHE A 413 -21.30 7.86 -18.61
N MET A 414 -21.56 7.92 -17.31
CA MET A 414 -22.76 7.33 -16.71
C MET A 414 -23.92 8.32 -16.67
N GLY A 415 -23.72 9.59 -17.06
CA GLY A 415 -24.72 10.66 -17.04
C GLY A 415 -24.63 11.59 -15.83
N GLY A 416 -23.54 11.53 -15.05
CA GLY A 416 -23.34 12.31 -13.83
C GLY A 416 -22.75 13.71 -14.01
N GLY A 417 -22.44 14.10 -15.25
CA GLY A 417 -21.83 15.39 -15.59
C GLY A 417 -20.33 15.47 -15.25
N GLY A 418 -19.73 16.64 -15.45
CA GLY A 418 -18.28 16.83 -15.33
C GLY A 418 -17.75 17.11 -13.91
N LYS A 419 -18.63 17.27 -12.91
CA LYS A 419 -18.24 17.72 -11.55
C LYS A 419 -17.35 16.72 -10.82
N LEU A 420 -17.70 15.44 -10.82
CA LEU A 420 -16.87 14.39 -10.19
C LEU A 420 -15.51 14.30 -10.88
N LEU A 421 -15.47 14.27 -12.22
CA LEU A 421 -14.21 14.28 -12.97
C LEU A 421 -13.34 15.50 -12.61
N GLY A 422 -13.95 16.68 -12.48
CA GLY A 422 -13.26 17.88 -11.99
C GLY A 422 -12.63 17.69 -10.62
N ALA A 423 -13.34 17.07 -9.67
CA ALA A 423 -12.81 16.78 -8.33
C ALA A 423 -11.59 15.85 -8.39
N GLN A 424 -11.66 14.79 -9.21
CA GLN A 424 -10.55 13.85 -9.39
C GLN A 424 -9.32 14.51 -10.02
N ILE A 425 -9.50 15.43 -10.98
CA ILE A 425 -8.41 16.21 -11.57
C ILE A 425 -7.76 17.09 -10.49
N ILE A 426 -8.56 17.74 -9.64
CA ILE A 426 -8.02 18.52 -8.52
C ILE A 426 -7.22 17.62 -7.58
N GLN A 427 -7.71 16.42 -7.24
CA GLN A 427 -6.95 15.47 -6.42
C GLN A 427 -5.58 15.12 -7.04
N ILE A 428 -5.55 14.79 -8.33
CA ILE A 428 -4.31 14.49 -9.06
C ILE A 428 -3.31 15.66 -8.93
N LEU A 429 -3.76 16.88 -9.23
CA LEU A 429 -2.91 18.07 -9.19
C LEU A 429 -2.43 18.38 -7.76
N THR A 430 -3.30 18.24 -6.77
CA THR A 430 -2.96 18.45 -5.36
C THR A 430 -1.92 17.44 -4.89
N ILE A 431 -2.07 16.15 -5.21
CA ILE A 431 -1.10 15.11 -4.82
C ILE A 431 0.25 15.38 -5.49
N ILE A 432 0.26 15.65 -6.80
CA ILE A 432 1.50 15.97 -7.53
C ILE A 432 2.17 17.19 -6.88
N GLY A 433 1.42 18.27 -6.62
CA GLY A 433 1.94 19.49 -6.02
C GLY A 433 2.49 19.28 -4.61
N TRP A 434 1.73 18.64 -3.74
CA TRP A 434 2.12 18.41 -2.33
C TRP A 434 3.33 17.50 -2.20
N VAL A 435 3.29 16.34 -2.86
CA VAL A 435 4.39 15.37 -2.79
C VAL A 435 5.65 15.94 -3.42
N THR A 436 5.53 16.69 -4.52
CA THR A 436 6.66 17.43 -5.11
C THR A 436 7.23 18.47 -4.15
N ALA A 437 6.37 19.29 -3.53
CA ALA A 437 6.79 20.36 -2.62
C ALA A 437 7.43 19.85 -1.32
N THR A 438 7.20 18.59 -0.95
CA THR A 438 7.71 17.98 0.27
C THR A 438 8.87 17.02 0.01
N MET A 439 8.65 16.01 -0.82
CA MET A 439 9.64 14.96 -1.11
C MET A 439 10.76 15.44 -2.03
N GLY A 440 10.48 16.34 -2.98
CA GLY A 440 11.49 16.92 -3.86
C GLY A 440 12.61 17.63 -3.07
N PRO A 441 12.29 18.61 -2.20
CA PRO A 441 13.26 19.25 -1.33
C PRO A 441 13.96 18.28 -0.37
N LEU A 442 13.25 17.28 0.18
CA LEU A 442 13.86 16.28 1.05
C LEU A 442 14.96 15.50 0.31
N PHE A 443 14.65 14.90 -0.83
CA PHE A 443 15.62 14.16 -1.63
C PHE A 443 16.76 15.05 -2.13
N TYR A 444 16.46 16.30 -2.51
CA TYR A 444 17.49 17.26 -2.90
C TYR A 444 18.43 17.60 -1.74
N GLY A 445 17.90 17.78 -0.53
CA GLY A 445 18.68 17.98 0.70
C GLY A 445 19.59 16.78 0.98
N LEU A 446 19.04 15.56 0.96
CA LEU A 446 19.81 14.32 1.12
C LEU A 446 20.91 14.18 0.07
N HIS A 447 20.62 14.54 -1.18
CA HIS A 447 21.60 14.55 -2.26
C HIS A 447 22.74 15.55 -1.99
N LYS A 448 22.42 16.79 -1.58
CA LYS A 448 23.42 17.82 -1.26
C LYS A 448 24.29 17.46 -0.06
N MET A 449 23.72 16.76 0.93
CA MET A 449 24.46 16.24 2.07
C MET A 449 25.26 14.96 1.76
N LYS A 450 25.22 14.45 0.52
CA LYS A 450 25.85 13.19 0.10
C LYS A 450 25.35 11.96 0.89
N LEU A 451 24.11 12.03 1.37
CA LEU A 451 23.42 10.96 2.10
C LEU A 451 22.47 10.15 1.21
N LEU A 452 22.19 10.61 -0.01
CA LEU A 452 21.23 9.94 -0.90
C LEU A 452 21.82 8.72 -1.60
N ARG A 453 22.90 8.89 -2.38
CA ARG A 453 23.45 7.85 -3.25
C ARG A 453 24.72 7.23 -2.66
N ILE A 454 24.91 5.93 -2.84
CA ILE A 454 26.16 5.22 -2.51
C ILE A 454 27.30 5.58 -3.48
N SER A 455 28.54 5.17 -3.16
CA SER A 455 29.69 5.35 -4.05
C SER A 455 29.58 4.49 -5.31
N SER A 456 30.33 4.84 -6.37
CA SER A 456 30.32 4.06 -7.62
C SER A 456 30.92 2.66 -7.43
N GLU A 457 31.87 2.55 -6.50
CA GLU A 457 32.49 1.29 -6.08
C GLU A 457 31.46 0.40 -5.38
N ASP A 458 30.73 0.94 -4.41
CA ASP A 458 29.67 0.22 -3.69
C ASP A 458 28.56 -0.24 -4.64
N GLU A 459 28.15 0.62 -5.58
CA GLU A 459 27.12 0.29 -6.57
C GLU A 459 27.58 -0.81 -7.54
N THR A 460 28.86 -0.82 -7.89
CA THR A 460 29.45 -1.83 -8.79
C THR A 460 29.62 -3.17 -8.07
N GLN A 461 30.06 -3.18 -6.81
CA GLN A 461 30.21 -4.40 -6.00
C GLN A 461 28.87 -4.98 -5.53
N GLY A 462 27.89 -4.12 -5.22
CA GLY A 462 26.60 -4.48 -4.63
C GLY A 462 26.57 -4.27 -3.11
N MET A 463 25.45 -3.75 -2.62
CA MET A 463 25.29 -3.37 -1.21
C MET A 463 25.25 -4.55 -0.26
N ASP A 464 24.86 -5.74 -0.72
CA ASP A 464 24.84 -6.93 0.13
C ASP A 464 26.25 -7.21 0.68
N LEU A 465 27.25 -7.18 -0.20
CA LEU A 465 28.65 -7.39 0.19
C LEU A 465 29.21 -6.21 0.98
N THR A 466 29.00 -4.98 0.51
CA THR A 466 29.68 -3.79 1.06
C THR A 466 29.04 -3.25 2.34
N ARG A 467 27.76 -3.53 2.59
CA ARG A 467 27.00 -2.97 3.72
C ARG A 467 26.34 -4.01 4.62
N HIS A 468 26.08 -5.22 4.11
CA HIS A 468 25.35 -6.27 4.84
C HIS A 468 26.19 -7.50 5.17
N GLY A 469 27.50 -7.46 4.89
CA GLY A 469 28.47 -8.44 5.37
C GLY A 469 28.41 -9.82 4.69
N GLY A 470 27.73 -9.95 3.55
CA GLY A 470 27.65 -11.22 2.82
C GLY A 470 26.67 -11.19 1.64
N PHE A 471 26.40 -12.36 1.05
CA PHE A 471 25.36 -12.51 0.02
C PHE A 471 24.06 -13.03 0.63
N ALA A 472 22.93 -12.70 0.00
CA ALA A 472 21.60 -13.19 0.44
C ALA A 472 21.48 -14.71 0.41
N TYR A 473 22.31 -15.34 -0.42
CA TYR A 473 22.35 -16.77 -0.66
C TYR A 473 23.74 -17.30 -0.32
N ALA A 474 23.80 -18.40 0.42
CA ALA A 474 25.02 -19.18 0.53
C ALA A 474 25.21 -19.94 -0.79
N TYR A 475 26.24 -19.58 -1.55
CA TYR A 475 26.73 -20.45 -2.61
C TYR A 475 27.60 -21.50 -1.91
N ASN A 476 27.05 -22.68 -1.68
CA ASN A 476 27.88 -23.81 -1.29
C ASN A 476 28.58 -24.30 -2.56
N ASP A 477 29.87 -23.95 -2.71
CA ASP A 477 30.78 -24.43 -3.76
C ASP A 477 31.10 -25.94 -3.62
N GLU A 478 30.12 -26.79 -3.29
CA GLU A 478 30.36 -28.24 -3.20
C GLU A 478 30.50 -28.92 -4.58
N GLU A 479 30.22 -28.21 -5.68
CA GLU A 479 30.39 -28.78 -7.04
C GLU A 479 31.77 -28.52 -7.66
N GLU A 480 32.60 -27.59 -7.14
CA GLU A 480 33.92 -27.30 -7.72
C GLU A 480 35.07 -28.20 -7.21
N PHE A 481 34.84 -28.96 -6.13
CA PHE A 481 35.86 -29.88 -5.59
C PHE A 481 36.01 -31.20 -6.35
N SER A 482 35.18 -31.49 -7.36
CA SER A 482 35.25 -32.75 -8.11
C SER A 482 36.14 -32.74 -9.35
N MET A 483 36.70 -31.59 -9.76
CA MET A 483 37.46 -31.49 -11.02
C MET A 483 38.77 -30.67 -10.94
N ARG A 484 39.65 -30.90 -9.96
CA ARG A 484 41.10 -30.57 -10.11
C ARG A 484 42.00 -31.53 -9.33
N PRO A 485 42.95 -32.25 -9.97
CA PRO A 485 43.99 -32.95 -9.25
C PRO A 485 45.11 -31.98 -8.83
N GLY A 486 45.34 -31.87 -7.52
CA GLY A 486 46.65 -31.61 -6.91
C GLY A 486 47.27 -30.21 -7.03
N LEU A 487 47.12 -29.40 -5.97
CA LEU A 487 48.24 -28.81 -5.23
C LEU A 487 47.70 -28.20 -3.92
N MET A 488 47.92 -28.88 -2.79
CA MET A 488 47.66 -28.31 -1.46
C MET A 488 48.75 -27.29 -1.12
N MET A 489 48.39 -26.02 -0.98
CA MET A 489 49.23 -25.02 -0.30
C MET A 489 48.75 -24.92 1.15
N THR A 490 49.58 -25.37 2.09
CA THR A 490 49.31 -25.30 3.53
C THR A 490 49.41 -23.85 4.00
N LYS A 491 48.33 -23.33 4.59
CA LYS A 491 48.27 -21.99 5.21
C LYS A 491 49.06 -22.03 6.53
N ILE A 492 50.12 -21.24 6.64
CA ILE A 492 50.86 -21.05 7.90
C ILE A 492 50.23 -19.86 8.64
N GLU A 493 49.70 -20.10 9.84
CA GLU A 493 49.24 -19.04 10.74
C GLU A 493 50.41 -18.46 11.56
N PRO A 494 50.38 -17.16 11.93
CA PRO A 494 51.45 -16.55 12.71
C PRO A 494 51.29 -16.89 14.20
N THR A 495 52.30 -17.54 14.79
CA THR A 495 52.40 -17.79 16.23
C THR A 495 52.91 -16.55 16.97
N ASN A 496 52.08 -16.02 17.87
CA ASN A 496 52.49 -15.07 18.91
C ASN A 496 53.30 -15.81 19.98
N ILE A 497 54.62 -15.60 20.05
CA ILE A 497 55.44 -15.99 21.19
C ILE A 497 56.40 -14.85 21.53
N SER A 498 56.24 -14.30 22.74
CA SER A 498 57.13 -13.34 23.39
C SER A 498 58.47 -13.96 23.79
N PRO A 499 59.59 -13.20 23.82
CA PRO A 499 60.92 -13.78 23.96
C PRO A 499 61.28 -14.09 25.42
N SER A 500 61.69 -15.32 25.69
CA SER A 500 62.51 -15.65 26.85
C SER A 500 63.84 -16.25 26.38
N SER A 501 64.90 -15.80 27.04
CA SER A 501 66.31 -15.93 26.74
C SER A 501 66.90 -17.33 26.98
N GLU A 502 68.00 -17.58 26.25
CA GLU A 502 69.14 -18.47 26.53
C GLU A 502 69.08 -19.97 26.21
N GLY A 503 70.14 -20.45 25.55
CA GLY A 503 70.63 -21.82 25.77
C GLY A 503 71.08 -22.65 24.56
N ARG A 504 72.22 -22.28 23.93
CA ARG A 504 73.06 -23.10 23.03
C ARG A 504 73.13 -24.61 23.37
N ARG A 505 73.06 -25.49 22.35
CA ARG A 505 74.17 -26.35 21.82
C ARG A 505 73.71 -27.44 20.82
N SER A 506 74.28 -27.36 19.60
CA SER A 506 74.91 -28.39 18.72
C SER A 506 74.44 -29.87 18.59
N PRO A 507 74.79 -30.53 17.45
CA PRO A 507 73.91 -31.45 16.73
C PRO A 507 74.44 -32.89 16.63
N ALA A 508 73.62 -33.80 16.09
CA ALA A 508 74.10 -35.04 15.47
C ALA A 508 73.17 -35.50 14.34
N ASN A 509 73.81 -35.83 13.22
CA ASN A 509 73.30 -36.44 11.98
C ASN A 509 72.67 -37.82 12.22
N VAL A 510 71.63 -38.17 11.46
CA VAL A 510 71.61 -39.17 10.35
C VAL A 510 70.40 -38.85 9.46
#